data_AF-A0A965VEC3-F1
#
_entry.id   AF-A0A965VEC3-F1
#
_cell.length_a   1.000
_cell.length_b   1.000
_cell.length_c   1.000
_cell.angle_alpha   90.00
_cell.angle_beta   90.00
_cell.angle_gamma   90.00
#
_symmetry.space_group_name_H-M   'P 1'
#
loop_
_entity.id
_entity.type
_entity.pdbx_description
1 polymer ?
#
loop_
_entity_poly.entity_id
_entity_poly.type
_entity_poly.pdbx_seq_one_letter_code
_entity_poly.pdbx_strand_id
1 'polypeptide(L)' 'MSTEPVRIPDERLSVEKRSDGAIVVRVRSEGPEHSRLPDAVFSFRCGDPQYAYWLGRLRDRSDRPAG' A
#
# COMPACT_ATOMS: atom_id res chain seq x y z
N MET A 1 26.35 0.79 8.29
CA MET A 1 25.10 1.57 8.36
C MET A 1 24.01 0.66 7.83
N SER A 2 23.14 0.17 8.71
CA SER A 2 21.99 -0.64 8.27
C SER A 2 20.92 0.31 7.76
N THR A 3 20.80 0.45 6.44
CA THR A 3 19.72 1.20 5.82
C THR A 3 18.48 0.32 5.89
N GLU A 4 17.78 0.34 7.02
CA GLU A 4 16.45 -0.26 7.06
C GLU A 4 15.60 0.42 5.99
N PRO A 5 14.95 -0.35 5.09
CA PRO A 5 14.15 0.23 4.03
C PRO A 5 13.01 1.04 4.66
N VAL A 6 12.92 2.31 4.29
CA VAL A 6 11.88 3.22 4.76
C VAL A 6 10.52 2.60 4.42
N ARG A 7 9.75 2.23 5.45
CA ARG A 7 8.39 1.70 5.29
C ARG A 7 7.41 2.85 5.39
N ILE A 8 6.53 2.96 4.39
CA ILE A 8 5.36 3.86 4.49
C ILE A 8 4.46 3.35 5.63
N PRO A 9 4.01 4.20 6.58
CA PRO A 9 3.16 3.79 7.69
C PRO A 9 1.83 3.17 7.24
N ASP A 10 1.30 2.24 8.03
CA ASP A 10 0.12 1.48 7.63
C ASP A 10 -1.13 2.35 7.52
N GLU A 11 -1.29 3.31 8.43
CA GLU A 11 -2.36 4.28 8.42
C GLU A 11 -2.37 5.11 7.13
N ARG A 12 -1.23 5.33 6.47
CA ARG A 12 -1.17 6.09 5.22
C ARG A 12 -1.43 5.23 3.98
N LEU A 13 -1.63 3.93 4.14
CA LEU A 13 -1.78 3.00 3.02
C LEU A 13 -3.14 2.34 3.00
N SER A 14 -3.71 2.24 1.80
CA SER A 14 -4.80 1.32 1.49
C SER A 14 -4.32 0.39 0.39
N VAL A 15 -4.47 -0.92 0.60
CA VAL A 15 -4.06 -1.95 -0.34
C VAL A 15 -5.27 -2.81 -0.65
N GLU A 16 -5.53 -3.07 -1.92
CA GLU A 16 -6.59 -3.96 -2.39
C GLU A 16 -6.06 -4.92 -3.46
N LYS A 17 -6.66 -6.11 -3.55
CA LYS A 17 -6.49 -6.99 -4.70
C LYS A 17 -7.77 -6.97 -5.53
N ARG A 18 -7.63 -6.61 -6.81
CA ARG A 18 -8.75 -6.59 -7.76
C ARG A 18 -9.02 -7.99 -8.33
N SER A 19 -10.21 -8.16 -8.90
CA SER A 19 -10.66 -9.42 -9.51
C SER A 19 -9.78 -9.86 -10.68
N ASP A 20 -9.12 -8.93 -11.38
CA ASP A 20 -8.17 -9.21 -12.46
C ASP A 20 -6.77 -9.61 -11.96
N GLY A 21 -6.59 -9.71 -10.63
CA GLY A 21 -5.34 -10.09 -10.00
C GLY A 21 -4.35 -8.94 -9.76
N ALA A 22 -4.66 -7.71 -10.16
CA ALA A 22 -3.82 -6.56 -9.85
C ALA A 22 -3.90 -6.19 -8.36
N ILE A 23 -2.76 -5.82 -7.79
CA ILE A 23 -2.68 -5.21 -6.46
C ILE A 23 -2.64 -3.69 -6.64
N VAL A 24 -3.60 -2.99 -6.06
CA VAL A 24 -3.64 -1.53 -6.08
C VAL A 24 -3.25 -1.01 -4.69
N VAL A 25 -2.26 -0.13 -4.68
CA VAL A 25 -1.71 0.51 -3.48
C VAL A 25 -2.00 2.00 -3.59
N ARG A 26 -2.75 2.54 -2.63
CA ARG A 26 -3.01 3.96 -2.47
C ARG A 26 -2.23 4.49 -1.28
N VAL A 27 -1.46 5.54 -1.49
CA VAL A 27 -0.70 6.25 -0.47
C VAL A 27 -1.35 7.60 -0.22
N ARG A 28 -1.85 7.82 0.99
CA ARG A 28 -2.48 9.08 1.38
C ARG A 28 -1.45 10.20 1.42
N SER A 29 -1.70 11.25 0.65
CA SER A 29 -0.86 12.45 0.67
C SER A 29 -0.98 13.19 2.00
N GLU A 30 0.12 13.80 2.43
CA GLU A 30 0.15 14.58 3.67
C GLU A 30 -0.39 16.00 3.46
N GLY A 31 -0.85 16.61 4.54
CA GLY A 31 -1.24 18.02 4.59
C GLY A 31 -2.71 18.29 4.92
N PRO A 32 -3.04 19.56 5.19
CA PRO A 32 -4.40 20.05 5.42
C PRO A 32 -5.31 19.76 4.23
N GLU A 33 -6.59 19.51 4.48
CA GLU A 33 -7.56 19.11 3.45
C GLU A 33 -7.60 20.08 2.25
N HIS A 34 -7.51 21.39 2.50
CA HIS A 34 -7.61 22.44 1.48
C HIS A 34 -6.38 22.56 0.57
N SER A 35 -5.25 21.94 0.96
CA SER A 35 -3.99 22.00 0.22
C SER A 35 -3.39 20.61 -0.03
N ARG A 36 -4.14 19.54 0.28
CA ARG A 36 -3.65 18.17 0.14
C ARG A 36 -3.55 17.81 -1.32
N LEU A 37 -2.37 17.33 -1.72
CA LEU A 37 -2.18 16.75 -3.05
C LEU A 37 -3.01 15.48 -3.23
N PRO A 38 -3.34 15.08 -4.46
CA PRO A 38 -3.97 13.79 -4.71
C PRO A 38 -3.16 12.64 -4.11
N ASP A 39 -3.83 11.57 -3.70
CA ASP A 39 -3.16 10.34 -3.28
C ASP A 39 -2.36 9.74 -4.43
N ALA A 40 -1.19 9.19 -4.13
CA ALA A 40 -0.44 8.42 -5.11
C ALA A 40 -1.04 7.01 -5.22
N VAL A 41 -1.29 6.56 -6.45
CA VAL A 41 -1.87 5.24 -6.73
C VAL A 41 -0.92 4.45 -7.62
N PHE A 42 -0.58 3.24 -7.18
CA PHE A 42 0.28 2.31 -7.90
C PHE A 42 -0.49 1.01 -8.13
N SER A 43 -0.27 0.40 -9.29
CA SER A 43 -0.82 -0.92 -9.62
C SER A 43 0.30 -1.89 -9.94
N PHE A 44 0.27 -3.06 -9.33
CA PHE A 44 1.25 -4.12 -9.54
C PHE A 44 0.54 -5.38 -10.04
N ARG A 45 1.14 -6.06 -11.01
CA ARG A 45 0.72 -7.37 -11.53
C ARG A 45 1.74 -8.43 -11.18
N CYS A 46 1.31 -9.69 -11.29
CA CYS A 46 2.22 -10.82 -11.14
C CYS A 46 3.37 -10.69 -12.15
N GLY A 47 4.62 -10.69 -11.65
CA GLY A 47 5.83 -10.43 -12.42
C GLY A 47 6.49 -9.10 -12.11
N ASP A 48 5.77 -8.13 -11.54
CA ASP A 48 6.38 -6.87 -11.11
C ASP A 48 7.31 -7.09 -9.91
N PRO A 49 8.47 -6.41 -9.86
CA PRO A 49 9.47 -6.60 -8.80
C PRO A 49 8.95 -6.42 -7.37
N GLN A 50 7.82 -5.75 -7.16
CA GLN A 50 7.23 -5.47 -5.84
C GLN A 50 5.89 -6.16 -5.59
N TYR A 51 5.35 -6.94 -6.53
CA TYR A 51 4.04 -7.56 -6.39
C TYR A 51 3.93 -8.44 -5.14
N ALA A 52 4.93 -9.31 -4.91
CA ALA A 52 4.94 -10.23 -3.79
C ALA A 52 4.97 -9.52 -2.42
N TYR A 53 5.71 -8.40 -2.34
CA TYR A 53 5.77 -7.58 -1.12
C TYR A 53 4.40 -7.02 -0.76
N TRP A 54 3.71 -6.41 -1.73
CA TRP A 54 2.39 -5.82 -1.49
C TRP A 54 1.30 -6.86 -1.23
N LEU A 55 1.38 -8.03 -1.88
CA LEU A 55 0.49 -9.15 -1.60
C LEU A 55 0.65 -9.68 -0.17
N GLY A 56 1.89 -9.76 0.35
CA GLY A 56 2.16 -10.13 1.74
C GLY A 56 1.49 -9.15 2.71
N ARG A 57 1.73 -7.85 2.51
CA ARG A 57 1.18 -6.79 3.36
C ARG A 57 -0.36 -6.74 3.35
N LEU A 58 -0.99 -7.08 2.23
CA LEU A 58 -2.45 -7.20 2.15
C LEU A 58 -2.98 -8.33 3.06
N ARG A 59 -2.31 -9.49 3.03
CA ARG A 59 -2.69 -10.66 3.82
C ARG A 59 -2.52 -10.41 5.32
N ASP A 60 -1.41 -9.80 5.72
CA ASP A 60 -1.13 -9.48 7.12
C ASP A 60 -2.19 -8.54 7.72
N ARG A 61 -2.80 -7.68 6.89
CA ARG A 61 -3.91 -6.80 7.31
C ARG A 61 -5.25 -7.50 7.41
N SER A 62 -5.52 -8.47 6.53
CA SER A 62 -6.75 -9.27 6.59
C SER A 62 -6.81 -10.16 7.83
N ASP A 63 -5.66 -10.49 8.42
CA ASP A 63 -5.54 -11.35 9.61
C ASP A 63 -5.63 -10.57 10.94
N ARG A 64 -5.70 -9.23 10.90
CA ARG A 64 -5.95 -8.44 12.12
C ARG A 64 -7.45 -8.41 12.40
N PRO A 65 -7.96 -9.04 13.48
CA PRO A 65 -9.39 -9.01 13.78
C PRO A 65 -9.84 -7.56 13.96
N ALA A 66 -11.02 -7.24 13.41
CA ALA A 66 -11.68 -5.97 13.68
C ALA A 66 -11.95 -5.91 15.19
N GLY A 67 -11.16 -5.11 15.90
CA GLY A 67 -11.38 -4.79 17.31
C GLY A 67 -12.61 -3.92 17.50
#